data_AF-A0A849CCP8-F1
#
_entry.id   AF-A0A849CCP8-F1
#
_cell.length_a   1.000
_cell.length_b   1.000
_cell.length_c   1.000
_cell.angle_alpha   90.00
_cell.angle_beta   90.00
_cell.angle_gamma   90.00
#
_symmetry.space_group_name_H-M   'P 1'
#
loop_
_entity.id
_entity.type
_entity.pdbx_description
1 polymer ?
#
loop_
_entity_poly.entity_id
_entity_poly.type
_entity_poly.pdbx_seq_one_letter_code
_entity_poly.pdbx_strand_id
1 'polypeptide(L)' 'MSIVTMPGDANASTIQAMLSCTNPYWAQENPHRAMQVHIECSVGVCVAKSVAYETLHQQGKLVPDSGRVS' A
#
# COMPACT_ATOMS: atom_id res chain seq x y z
N MET A 1 12.76 7.71 8.45
CA MET A 1 11.61 6.92 8.93
C MET A 1 10.45 7.90 9.10
N SER A 2 9.47 7.89 8.20
CA SER A 2 8.26 8.71 8.40
C SER A 2 7.33 7.96 9.36
N ILE A 3 7.21 8.53 10.55
CA ILE A 3 6.22 8.12 11.55
C ILE A 3 4.85 8.50 10.98
N VAL A 4 3.99 7.50 10.78
CA VAL A 4 2.58 7.75 10.49
C VAL A 4 2.00 8.34 11.77
N THR A 5 1.67 9.63 11.74
CA THR A 5 0.96 10.29 12.85
C THR A 5 -0.47 9.74 12.86
N MET A 6 -0.72 8.79 13.75
CA MET A 6 -2.07 8.32 14.02
C MET A 6 -2.79 9.42 14.84
N PRO A 7 -4.06 9.74 14.53
CA PRO A 7 -4.84 10.60 15.40
C PRO A 7 -4.91 9.98 16.81
N GLY A 8 -4.70 10.79 17.85
CA GLY A 8 -4.56 10.34 19.24
C GLY A 8 -5.79 9.64 19.84
N ASP A 9 -6.89 9.60 19.10
CA ASP A 9 -8.18 8.99 19.39
C ASP A 9 -8.64 7.97 18.32
N ALA A 10 -7.75 7.56 17.41
CA ALA A 10 -8.09 6.64 16.33
C ALA A 10 -8.54 5.27 16.88
N ASN A 11 -9.84 5.01 16.80
CA ASN A 11 -10.40 3.69 17.08
C ASN A 11 -10.09 2.71 15.93
N ALA A 12 -10.21 1.41 16.20
CA ALA A 12 -9.87 0.35 15.25
C ALA A 12 -10.58 0.49 13.90
N SER A 13 -11.83 0.99 13.89
CA SER A 13 -12.58 1.23 12.65
C SER A 13 -11.98 2.32 11.78
N THR A 14 -11.48 3.42 12.36
CA THR A 14 -10.80 4.48 11.61
C THR A 14 -9.51 3.96 10.97
N ILE A 15 -8.75 3.15 11.71
CA ILE A 15 -7.53 2.51 11.21
C ILE A 15 -7.88 1.56 10.06
N GLN A 16 -8.92 0.75 10.21
CA GLN A 16 -9.36 -0.18 9.18
C GLN A 16 -9.83 0.53 7.91
N ALA A 17 -10.56 1.64 8.03
CA ALA A 17 -10.98 2.44 6.89
C ALA A 17 -9.78 3.05 6.15
N MET A 18 -8.79 3.56 6.90
CA MET A 18 -7.56 4.11 6.33
C MET A 18 -6.77 3.06 5.55
N LEU A 19 -6.63 1.85 6.11
CA LEU A 19 -5.89 0.72 5.53
C LEU A 19 -6.75 -0.14 4.57
N SER A 20 -7.94 0.32 4.19
CA SER A 20 -8.86 -0.47 3.37
C SER A 20 -8.38 -0.60 1.92
N CYS A 21 -8.77 -1.70 1.26
CA CYS A 21 -8.45 -1.94 -0.15
C CYS A 21 -8.93 -0.82 -1.09
N THR A 22 -9.90 -0.02 -0.67
CA THR A 22 -10.53 1.04 -1.47
C THR A 22 -9.97 2.42 -1.20
N ASN A 23 -8.91 2.56 -0.38
CA ASN A 23 -8.27 3.84 -0.10
C ASN A 23 -7.01 4.06 -0.97
N PRO A 24 -7.13 4.65 -2.17
CA PRO A 24 -5.98 4.92 -3.03
C PRO A 24 -5.07 6.01 -2.46
N TYR A 25 -5.62 6.97 -1.73
CA TYR A 25 -4.88 8.14 -1.25
C TYR A 25 -3.80 7.73 -0.26
N TRP A 26 -4.18 6.96 0.76
CA TRP A 26 -3.21 6.44 1.74
C TRP A 26 -2.13 5.58 1.06
N ALA A 27 -2.52 4.77 0.08
CA ALA A 27 -1.60 3.91 -0.65
C ALA A 27 -0.60 4.70 -1.50
N GLN A 28 -1.00 5.85 -2.06
CA GLN A 28 -0.12 6.74 -2.79
C GLN A 28 0.90 7.42 -1.87
N GLU A 29 0.48 7.87 -0.67
CA GLU A 29 1.38 8.48 0.31
C GLU A 29 2.35 7.46 0.94
N ASN A 30 1.90 6.21 1.12
CA ASN A 30 2.63 5.17 1.85
C ASN A 30 2.79 3.88 1.03
N PRO A 31 3.37 3.93 -0.18
CA PRO A 31 3.23 2.84 -1.15
C PRO A 31 3.93 1.55 -0.73
N HIS A 32 5.12 1.63 -0.11
CA HIS A 32 5.77 0.43 0.44
C HIS A 32 4.94 -0.25 1.52
N ARG A 33 4.27 0.53 2.38
CA ARG A 33 3.46 0.00 3.48
C ARG A 33 2.13 -0.56 2.98
N ALA A 34 1.53 0.07 1.97
CA ALA A 34 0.37 -0.48 1.29
C ALA A 34 0.67 -1.83 0.64
N MET A 35 1.83 -2.02 0.02
CA MET A 35 2.25 -3.33 -0.50
C MET A 35 2.36 -4.40 0.59
N GLN A 36 2.81 -4.03 1.80
CA GLN A 36 2.93 -4.94 2.94
C GLN A 36 1.57 -5.26 3.58
N VAL A 37 0.72 -4.26 3.79
CA VAL A 37 -0.63 -4.44 4.37
C VAL A 37 -1.50 -5.30 3.45
N HIS A 38 -1.40 -5.09 2.14
CA HIS A 38 -2.13 -5.84 1.13
C HIS A 38 -1.29 -6.97 0.51
N ILE A 39 -0.40 -7.60 1.28
CA ILE A 39 0.49 -8.66 0.75
C ILE A 39 -0.29 -9.79 0.08
N GLU A 40 -1.43 -10.19 0.64
CA GLU A 40 -2.32 -11.24 0.13
C GLU A 40 -3.25 -10.79 -1.01
N CYS A 41 -3.33 -9.50 -1.32
CA CYS A 41 -4.17 -9.01 -2.42
C CYS A 41 -3.47 -9.14 -3.78
N SER A 42 -4.23 -9.11 -4.87
CA SER A 42 -3.69 -9.02 -6.25
C SER A 42 -3.64 -7.59 -6.76
N VAL A 43 -2.58 -7.24 -7.49
CA VAL A 43 -2.54 -6.02 -8.32
C VAL A 43 -3.59 -6.14 -9.43
N GLY A 44 -4.30 -5.06 -9.74
CA GLY A 44 -5.44 -5.04 -10.66
C GLY A 44 -6.80 -5.35 -10.01
N VAL A 45 -6.82 -5.91 -8.80
CA VAL A 45 -8.05 -6.23 -8.05
C VAL A 45 -8.19 -5.33 -6.82
N CYS A 46 -7.13 -5.20 -6.01
CA CYS A 46 -7.12 -4.28 -4.87
C CYS A 46 -6.66 -2.89 -5.32
N VAL A 47 -7.52 -1.88 -5.15
CA VAL A 47 -7.23 -0.49 -5.55
C VAL A 47 -5.99 0.04 -4.83
N ALA A 48 -5.92 -0.11 -3.51
CA ALA A 48 -4.77 0.33 -2.71
C ALA A 48 -3.46 -0.35 -3.17
N LYS A 49 -3.45 -1.67 -3.37
CA LYS A 49 -2.25 -2.37 -3.85
C LYS A 49 -1.85 -1.93 -5.26
N SER A 50 -2.81 -1.70 -6.14
CA SER A 50 -2.54 -1.29 -7.52
C SER A 50 -1.94 0.12 -7.58
N VAL A 51 -2.48 1.06 -6.81
CA VAL A 51 -1.93 2.42 -6.71
C VAL A 51 -0.52 2.39 -6.11
N ALA A 52 -0.32 1.59 -5.06
CA ALA A 52 1.01 1.43 -4.46
C ALA A 52 2.02 0.83 -5.45
N TYR A 53 1.63 -0.22 -6.19
CA TYR A 53 2.44 -0.84 -7.24
C TYR A 53 2.85 0.19 -8.30
N GLU A 54 1.88 0.89 -8.90
CA GLU A 54 2.15 1.90 -9.93
C GLU A 54 3.04 3.02 -9.41
N THR A 55 2.79 3.49 -8.18
CA THR A 55 3.61 4.52 -7.54
C THR A 55 5.07 4.07 -7.40
N LEU A 56 5.31 2.84 -6.93
CA LEU A 56 6.67 2.30 -6.78
C LEU A 56 7.31 2.02 -8.15
N HIS A 57 6.53 1.57 -9.12
CA HIS A 57 6.99 1.32 -10.49
C HIS A 57 7.48 2.61 -11.14
N GLN A 58 6.67 3.67 -11.10
CA GLN A 58 7.02 5.00 -11.62
C GLN A 58 8.23 5.61 -10.89
N GLN A 59 8.41 5.31 -9.61
CA GLN A 59 9.58 5.73 -8.83
C GLN A 59 10.83 4.87 -9.11
N GLY A 60 10.74 3.83 -9.94
CA GLY A 60 11.85 2.89 -10.18
C GLY A 60 12.26 2.07 -8.95
N LYS A 61 11.35 1.89 -7.99
CA LYS A 61 11.60 1.22 -6.69
C LYS A 61 11.12 -0.23 -6.66
N LEU A 62 10.49 -0.70 -7.73
CA LEU A 62 10.20 -2.12 -7.89
C LEU A 62 11.40 -2.79 -8.53
N VAL A 63 11.96 -3.76 -7.82
CA VAL A 63 12.97 -4.67 -8.37
C VAL A 63 12.21 -5.89 -8.87
N PRO A 64 12.39 -6.31 -10.14
CA PRO A 64 11.88 -7.59 -10.61
C PRO A 64 12.35 -8.69 -9.66
N ASP A 65 11.44 -9.55 -9.22
CA ASP A 65 11.81 -10.70 -8.39
C ASP A 65 12.62 -11.67 -9.25
N SER A 66 13.95 -11.50 -9.26
CA SER A 66 14.89 -12.23 -10.10
C SER A 66 14.91 -13.75 -9.83
N GLY A 67 14.20 -14.22 -8.79
CA GLY A 67 14.03 -15.63 -8.45
C GLY A 67 12.69 -16.24 -8.86
N ARG A 68 11.70 -15.45 -9.29
CA ARG A 68 10.43 -15.97 -9.84
C ARG A 68 10.45 -15.79 -11.35
N VAL A 69 10.77 -16.85 -12.06
CA VAL A 69 10.59 -16.92 -13.52
C VAL A 69 9.10 -16.69 -13.83
N SER A 70 8.84 -15.63 -14.60
CA SER A 70 7.54 -15.28 -15.17
C SER A 70 7.08 -16.30 -16.20
#